data_AF-A0A9W6XID9-F1
#
_entry.id   AF-A0A9W6XID9-F1
#
_cell.length_a   1.000
_cell.length_b   1.000
_cell.length_c   1.000
_cell.angle_alpha   90.00
_cell.angle_beta   90.00
_cell.angle_gamma   90.00
#
_symmetry.space_group_name_H-M   'P 1'
#
loop_
_entity.id
_entity.type
_entity.pdbx_description
1 polymer ?
#
loop_
_entity_poly.entity_id
_entity_poly.type
_entity_poly.pdbx_seq_one_letter_code
_entity_poly.pdbx_strand_id
1 'polypeptide(L)'
;MVKVGSSGRSKSGSGSSKKSKSKSGGSRRRTSSTATALAIKGPRHLNAEACRVIETPGLGITSWMYFGVRMQPGDPTTHTPSQTQGFPDFVPNRHDLDILKERCDGEELKAFLATRPWTKLSETRRTEFFIHRRADLGHEVVRALEDWVDFMEENVEALWHATHWTVLG
;
A
#
# COMPACT_ATOMS: atom_id res chain seq x y z
N MET A 1 65.68 -63.48 -22.70
CA MET A 1 65.68 -64.52 -21.64
C MET A 1 65.89 -63.77 -20.33
N VAL A 2 65.00 -63.76 -19.33
CA VAL A 2 64.33 -64.87 -18.63
C VAL A 2 62.95 -64.44 -18.05
N LYS A 3 62.04 -65.43 -17.97
CA LYS A 3 60.71 -65.59 -17.33
C LYS A 3 60.40 -64.75 -16.05
N VAL A 4 59.21 -64.16 -15.86
CA VAL A 4 57.85 -64.64 -15.48
C VAL A 4 57.52 -64.48 -13.97
N GLY A 5 56.38 -63.81 -13.70
CA GLY A 5 55.35 -64.24 -12.76
C GLY A 5 55.35 -63.65 -11.35
N SER A 6 54.27 -62.95 -10.96
CA SER A 6 53.16 -63.56 -10.20
C SER A 6 52.18 -62.49 -9.68
N SER A 7 50.93 -62.92 -9.54
CA SER A 7 49.76 -62.19 -9.07
C SER A 7 49.83 -61.79 -7.58
N GLY A 8 49.24 -60.63 -7.24
CA GLY A 8 48.83 -60.30 -5.88
C GLY A 8 47.69 -59.30 -5.92
N ARG A 9 46.50 -59.73 -5.49
CA ARG A 9 45.26 -58.95 -5.41
C ARG A 9 44.97 -58.66 -3.94
N SER A 10 44.95 -57.40 -3.52
CA SER A 10 44.34 -56.98 -2.24
C SER A 10 43.80 -55.55 -2.31
N LYS A 11 42.67 -55.35 -1.64
CA LYS A 11 41.74 -54.21 -1.70
C LYS A 11 42.18 -52.98 -0.90
N SER A 12 41.45 -51.90 -1.20
CA SER A 12 40.94 -50.85 -0.29
C SER A 12 41.81 -49.62 -0.05
N GLY A 13 41.15 -48.45 -0.12
CA GLY A 13 41.74 -47.15 0.20
C GLY A 13 41.07 -46.00 -0.53
N SER A 14 39.80 -45.73 -0.21
CA SER A 14 39.09 -44.51 -0.60
C SER A 14 39.78 -43.27 -0.02
N GLY A 15 40.21 -42.34 -0.88
CA GLY A 15 40.79 -41.06 -0.49
C GLY A 15 40.35 -39.94 -1.43
N SER A 16 39.12 -39.46 -1.28
CA SER A 16 38.61 -38.29 -1.97
C SER A 16 39.27 -37.02 -1.42
N SER A 17 40.24 -36.48 -2.17
CA SER A 17 40.86 -35.20 -1.84
C SER A 17 39.87 -34.06 -2.09
N LYS A 18 39.34 -33.52 -0.99
CA LYS A 18 38.44 -32.37 -0.93
C LYS A 18 39.17 -31.10 -1.41
N LYS A 19 38.71 -30.52 -2.52
CA LYS A 19 39.16 -29.22 -3.01
C LYS A 19 38.58 -28.12 -2.10
N SER A 20 39.41 -27.54 -1.24
CA SER A 20 39.07 -26.42 -0.37
C SER A 20 38.82 -25.16 -1.21
N LYS A 21 37.54 -24.77 -1.38
CA LYS A 21 37.18 -23.41 -1.82
C LYS A 21 37.35 -22.47 -0.62
N SER A 22 38.43 -21.70 -0.63
CA SER A 22 38.57 -20.52 0.23
C SER A 22 37.40 -19.57 -0.04
N LYS A 23 36.58 -19.32 0.98
CA LYS A 23 35.61 -18.22 0.98
C LYS A 23 36.40 -16.93 1.15
N SER A 24 36.75 -16.29 0.04
CA SER A 24 37.14 -14.87 0.11
C SER A 24 35.90 -14.09 0.54
N GLY A 25 36.02 -13.46 1.71
CA GLY A 25 35.04 -12.51 2.22
C GLY A 25 34.99 -11.30 1.29
N GLY A 26 34.19 -11.41 0.24
CA GLY A 26 33.76 -10.26 -0.52
C GLY A 26 32.79 -9.48 0.34
N SER A 27 33.25 -8.35 0.90
CA SER A 27 32.40 -7.29 1.41
C SER A 27 31.22 -7.13 0.47
N ARG A 28 30.03 -7.55 0.92
CA ARG A 28 28.80 -7.47 0.15
C ARG A 28 28.54 -5.98 -0.05
N ARG A 29 29.03 -5.45 -1.18
CA ARG A 29 28.72 -4.13 -1.73
C ARG A 29 27.25 -3.90 -1.42
N ARG A 30 26.93 -2.96 -0.52
CA ARG A 30 25.54 -2.61 -0.19
C ARG A 30 24.87 -2.31 -1.52
N THR A 31 24.13 -3.26 -2.06
CA THR A 31 23.11 -2.96 -3.06
C THR A 31 22.27 -1.89 -2.37
N SER A 32 22.29 -0.67 -2.89
CA SER A 32 21.39 0.38 -2.42
C SER A 32 20.01 -0.24 -2.44
N SER A 33 19.44 -0.46 -1.25
CA SER A 33 18.10 -1.03 -1.13
C SER A 33 17.16 -0.12 -1.90
N THR A 34 16.34 -0.68 -2.78
CA THR A 34 15.25 0.05 -3.44
C THR A 34 14.06 0.22 -2.49
N ALA A 35 14.16 -0.24 -1.24
CA ALA A 35 13.16 -0.08 -0.22
C ALA A 35 13.68 0.73 0.98
N THR A 36 12.79 1.50 1.62
CA THR A 36 13.08 2.20 2.88
C THR A 36 13.32 1.25 4.05
N ALA A 37 13.88 1.75 5.15
CA ALA A 37 14.19 0.92 6.32
C ALA A 37 12.93 0.23 6.90
N LEU A 38 11.79 0.92 6.96
CA LEU A 38 10.54 0.33 7.45
C LEU A 38 9.97 -0.70 6.46
N ALA A 39 10.04 -0.43 5.15
CA ALA A 39 9.60 -1.37 4.13
C ALA A 39 10.44 -2.66 4.09
N ILE A 40 11.75 -2.56 4.36
CA ILE A 40 12.62 -3.73 4.52
C ILE A 40 12.21 -4.55 5.76
N LYS A 41 11.91 -3.87 6.88
CA LYS A 41 11.45 -4.54 8.11
C LYS A 41 10.15 -5.30 7.88
N GLY A 42 9.28 -4.76 7.04
CA GLY A 42 8.01 -5.36 6.65
C GLY A 42 6.91 -5.14 7.69
N PRO A 43 5.64 -5.21 7.27
CA PRO A 43 4.49 -4.75 8.06
C PRO A 43 4.27 -5.56 9.34
N ARG A 44 4.49 -6.88 9.32
CA ARG A 44 4.29 -7.78 10.48
C ARG A 44 5.27 -7.54 11.64
N HIS A 45 6.32 -6.76 11.40
CA HIS A 45 7.38 -6.50 12.37
C HIS A 45 7.40 -5.03 12.84
N LEU A 46 6.40 -4.24 12.46
CA LEU A 46 6.25 -2.86 12.91
C LEU A 46 5.57 -2.80 14.27
N ASN A 47 5.96 -1.81 15.09
CA ASN A 47 5.21 -1.46 16.30
C ASN A 47 4.14 -0.41 15.96
N ALA A 48 3.27 -0.10 16.92
CA ALA A 48 2.17 0.85 16.73
C ALA A 48 2.63 2.24 16.26
N GLU A 49 3.80 2.70 16.74
CA GLU A 49 4.38 3.98 16.34
C GLU A 49 4.85 3.97 14.88
N ALA A 50 5.59 2.92 14.48
CA ALA A 50 6.03 2.76 13.09
C ALA A 50 4.85 2.57 12.12
N CYS A 51 3.74 1.99 12.57
CA CYS A 51 2.51 1.91 11.79
C CYS A 51 1.83 3.27 11.56
N ARG A 52 2.20 4.33 12.29
CA ARG A 52 1.69 5.70 12.09
C ARG A 52 2.55 6.54 11.15
N VAL A 53 3.70 6.02 10.73
CA VAL A 53 4.64 6.74 9.86
C VAL A 53 4.15 6.75 8.42
N ILE A 54 4.25 7.93 7.80
CA ILE A 54 4.13 8.14 6.36
C ILE A 54 5.52 8.44 5.82
N GLU A 55 6.13 7.47 5.13
CA GLU A 55 7.41 7.70 4.46
C GLU A 55 7.18 8.37 3.11
N THR A 56 8.06 9.31 2.75
CA THR A 56 8.13 9.87 1.40
C THR A 56 9.30 9.21 0.67
N PRO A 57 9.07 8.47 -0.42
CA PRO A 57 10.15 7.78 -1.13
C PRO A 57 11.10 8.79 -1.77
N GLY A 58 12.41 8.58 -1.59
CA GLY A 58 13.43 9.29 -2.34
C GLY A 58 13.60 8.74 -3.76
N LEU A 59 14.43 9.41 -4.56
CA LEU A 59 14.75 8.94 -5.91
C LEU A 59 15.29 7.49 -5.90
N GLY A 60 14.73 6.64 -6.76
CA GLY A 60 15.13 5.23 -6.88
C GLY A 60 14.55 4.29 -5.81
N ILE A 61 13.73 4.79 -4.88
CA ILE A 61 12.98 3.96 -3.94
C ILE A 61 11.68 3.49 -4.62
N THR A 62 11.51 2.17 -4.67
CA THR A 62 10.35 1.49 -5.26
C THR A 62 9.46 0.80 -4.22
N SER A 63 9.83 0.86 -2.93
CA SER A 63 8.96 0.42 -1.86
C SER A 63 9.19 1.22 -0.57
N TRP A 64 8.11 1.72 0.02
CA TRP A 64 8.14 2.50 1.25
C TRP A 64 6.91 2.18 2.11
N MET A 65 6.90 2.64 3.35
CA MET A 65 5.83 2.43 4.30
C MET A 65 4.89 3.63 4.33
N TYR A 66 3.60 3.38 4.24
CA TYR A 66 2.55 4.38 4.39
C TYR A 66 1.52 3.84 5.37
N PHE A 67 1.47 4.43 6.56
CA PHE A 67 0.69 3.94 7.68
C PHE A 67 0.84 2.43 7.91
N GLY A 68 2.06 1.88 7.96
CA GLY A 68 2.26 0.46 8.20
C GLY A 68 1.86 -0.51 7.07
N VAL A 69 1.50 0.00 5.90
CA VAL A 69 1.31 -0.78 4.66
C VAL A 69 2.42 -0.43 3.69
N ARG A 70 3.03 -1.44 3.03
CA ARG A 70 4.01 -1.14 2.00
C ARG A 70 3.31 -0.62 0.75
N MET A 71 3.79 0.50 0.26
CA MET A 71 3.42 1.08 -1.02
C MET A 71 4.50 0.77 -2.05
N GLN A 72 4.11 0.89 -3.32
CA GLN A 72 4.98 0.82 -4.48
C GLN A 72 4.50 1.81 -5.53
N PRO A 73 5.35 2.25 -6.48
CA PRO A 73 4.89 3.08 -7.58
C PRO A 73 3.71 2.43 -8.31
N GLY A 74 2.76 3.24 -8.76
CA GLY A 74 1.70 2.78 -9.66
C GLY A 74 2.29 2.18 -10.92
N ASP A 75 1.55 1.28 -11.57
CA ASP A 75 2.02 0.65 -12.81
C ASP A 75 2.05 1.71 -13.93
N PRO A 76 3.25 2.04 -14.48
CA PRO A 76 3.35 3.02 -15.55
C PRO A 76 2.84 2.48 -16.90
N THR A 77 2.59 1.17 -17.00
CA THR A 77 2.12 0.47 -18.22
C THR A 77 0.62 0.26 -18.24
N THR A 78 -0.07 0.34 -17.10
CA THR A 78 -1.51 0.54 -17.11
C THR A 78 -1.77 1.89 -17.74
N HIS A 79 -2.43 1.91 -18.91
CA HIS A 79 -2.85 3.11 -19.64
C HIS A 79 -3.88 3.97 -18.90
N THR A 80 -3.86 3.98 -17.57
CA THR A 80 -4.56 4.97 -16.77
C THR A 80 -3.92 6.33 -17.03
N PRO A 81 -4.69 7.36 -17.44
CA PRO A 81 -4.15 8.70 -17.60
C PRO A 81 -3.39 9.11 -16.34
N SER A 82 -2.38 9.97 -16.51
CA SER A 82 -1.68 10.65 -15.40
C SER A 82 -2.68 10.90 -14.28
N GLN A 83 -2.44 10.27 -13.14
CA GLN A 83 -3.46 10.12 -12.13
C GLN A 83 -4.14 11.46 -11.81
N THR A 84 -5.46 11.43 -11.57
CA THR A 84 -6.23 12.64 -11.31
C THR A 84 -5.55 13.50 -10.25
N GLN A 85 -5.42 14.80 -10.52
CA GLN A 85 -4.83 15.77 -9.60
C GLN A 85 -5.44 15.60 -8.19
N GLY A 86 -4.59 15.41 -7.19
CA GLY A 86 -4.99 15.18 -5.80
C GLY A 86 -4.97 13.72 -5.35
N PHE A 87 -4.84 12.75 -6.25
CA PHE A 87 -4.63 11.36 -5.87
C PHE A 87 -3.11 11.03 -5.86
N PRO A 88 -2.62 10.13 -4.98
CA PRO A 88 -1.20 9.73 -4.93
C PRO A 88 -0.85 8.64 -5.96
N ASP A 89 0.20 8.81 -6.77
CA ASP A 89 0.57 7.96 -7.93
C ASP A 89 1.18 6.58 -7.55
N PHE A 90 0.79 6.07 -6.39
CA PHE A 90 1.29 4.84 -5.81
C PHE A 90 0.17 3.94 -5.33
N VAL A 91 0.45 2.65 -5.27
CA VAL A 91 -0.52 1.62 -4.89
C VAL A 91 0.01 0.79 -3.72
N PRO A 92 -0.89 0.22 -2.89
CA PRO A 92 -0.50 -0.80 -1.93
C PRO A 92 0.20 -1.97 -2.61
N ASN A 93 1.19 -2.54 -1.92
CA ASN A 93 1.82 -3.77 -2.38
C ASN A 93 0.79 -4.90 -2.39
N ARG A 94 0.67 -5.60 -3.52
CA ARG A 94 -0.29 -6.69 -3.71
C ARG A 94 -0.18 -7.82 -2.67
N HIS A 95 0.97 -7.97 -2.01
CA HIS A 95 1.21 -9.00 -1.01
C HIS A 95 0.77 -8.60 0.41
N ASP A 96 0.38 -7.34 0.59
CA ASP A 96 0.01 -6.76 1.89
C ASP A 96 -1.49 -6.35 1.92
N LEU A 97 -2.29 -6.85 0.97
CA LEU A 97 -3.73 -6.54 0.88
C LEU A 97 -4.52 -7.11 2.07
N ASP A 98 -4.03 -8.16 2.72
CA ASP A 98 -4.61 -8.71 3.94
C ASP A 98 -4.62 -7.71 5.09
N ILE A 99 -3.57 -6.89 5.21
CA ILE A 99 -3.46 -5.83 6.24
C ILE A 99 -4.51 -4.73 6.00
N LEU A 100 -4.74 -4.37 4.74
CA LEU A 100 -5.80 -3.41 4.40
C LEU A 100 -7.18 -3.98 4.74
N LYS A 101 -7.42 -5.24 4.39
CA LYS A 101 -8.67 -5.91 4.73
C LYS A 101 -8.91 -5.94 6.24
N GLU A 102 -7.91 -6.30 7.03
CA GLU A 102 -8.02 -6.33 8.50
C GLU A 102 -8.38 -4.95 9.09
N ARG A 103 -7.84 -3.87 8.53
CA ARG A 103 -8.19 -2.51 8.96
C ARG A 103 -9.60 -2.10 8.57
N CYS A 104 -10.03 -2.50 7.38
CA CYS A 104 -11.39 -2.25 6.90
C CYS A 104 -12.44 -3.12 7.62
N ASP A 105 -12.03 -4.27 8.18
CA ASP A 105 -12.92 -5.18 8.93
C ASP A 105 -12.77 -5.05 10.46
N GLY A 106 -11.91 -4.13 10.91
CA GLY A 106 -11.51 -3.98 12.31
C GLY A 106 -12.59 -3.39 13.22
N GLU A 107 -12.59 -3.81 14.49
CA GLU A 107 -13.54 -3.33 15.51
C GLU A 107 -13.44 -1.82 15.74
N GLU A 108 -12.25 -1.22 15.62
CA GLU A 108 -12.08 0.23 15.73
C GLU A 108 -12.84 0.99 14.64
N LEU A 109 -12.78 0.51 13.38
CA LEU A 109 -13.53 1.11 12.28
C LEU A 109 -15.03 0.90 12.48
N LYS A 110 -15.46 -0.29 12.89
CA LYS A 110 -16.88 -0.54 13.21
C LYS A 110 -17.38 0.37 14.33
N ALA A 111 -16.59 0.53 15.40
CA ALA A 111 -16.91 1.41 16.52
C ALA A 111 -16.98 2.88 16.07
N PHE A 112 -16.05 3.32 15.20
CA PHE A 112 -16.10 4.64 14.60
C PHE A 112 -17.34 4.83 13.73
N LEU A 113 -17.67 3.90 12.83
CA LEU A 113 -18.87 3.96 11.99
C LEU A 113 -20.15 3.94 12.83
N ALA A 114 -20.17 3.23 13.96
CA ALA A 114 -21.28 3.24 14.91
C ALA A 114 -21.53 4.62 15.54
N THR A 115 -20.53 5.53 15.54
CA THR A 115 -20.75 6.94 15.92
C THR A 115 -21.51 7.75 14.87
N ARG A 116 -21.84 7.15 13.72
CA ARG A 116 -22.54 7.77 12.59
C ARG A 116 -21.85 9.06 12.13
N PRO A 117 -20.57 8.99 11.72
CA PRO A 117 -19.79 10.17 11.36
C PRO A 117 -20.42 11.01 10.23
N TRP A 118 -21.22 10.38 9.37
CA TRP A 118 -21.98 11.06 8.32
C TRP A 118 -22.99 12.09 8.86
N THR A 119 -23.59 11.86 10.03
CA THR A 119 -24.51 12.82 10.65
C THR A 119 -23.78 14.13 10.95
N LYS A 120 -22.63 14.04 11.62
CA LYS A 120 -21.81 15.20 11.96
C LYS A 120 -21.30 15.93 10.72
N LEU A 121 -20.92 15.18 9.67
CA LEU A 121 -20.48 15.79 8.42
C LEU A 121 -21.63 16.53 7.72
N SER A 122 -22.85 15.99 7.77
CA SER A 122 -24.04 16.64 7.22
C SER A 122 -24.35 17.95 7.95
N GLU A 123 -24.34 17.92 9.28
CA GLU A 123 -24.58 19.09 10.13
C GLU A 123 -23.52 20.19 9.92
N THR A 124 -22.28 19.80 9.63
CA THR A 124 -21.16 20.75 9.41
C THR A 124 -20.95 21.09 7.93
N ARG A 125 -21.73 20.49 7.03
CA ARG A 125 -21.64 20.75 5.59
C ARG A 125 -22.05 22.19 5.30
N ARG A 126 -21.30 22.85 4.41
CA ARG A 126 -21.73 24.14 3.88
C ARG A 126 -23.01 23.97 3.07
N THR A 127 -24.05 24.69 3.45
CA THR A 127 -25.34 24.75 2.74
C THR A 127 -25.39 25.91 1.74
N GLU A 128 -24.32 26.70 1.65
CA GLU A 128 -24.22 27.85 0.76
C GLU A 128 -23.79 27.44 -0.65
N PHE A 129 -24.56 27.89 -1.64
CA PHE A 129 -24.26 27.69 -3.05
C PHE A 129 -23.56 28.94 -3.61
N PHE A 130 -22.24 28.89 -3.76
CA PHE A 130 -21.41 30.07 -4.04
C PHE A 130 -21.36 30.50 -5.52
N ILE A 131 -21.84 29.66 -6.45
CA ILE A 131 -21.61 29.87 -7.89
C ILE A 131 -22.70 30.75 -8.53
N HIS A 132 -23.91 30.79 -7.95
CA HIS A 132 -25.06 31.54 -8.50
C HIS A 132 -25.85 32.27 -7.41
N ARG A 133 -26.36 33.48 -7.70
CA ARG A 133 -27.33 34.15 -6.82
C ARG A 133 -28.71 33.52 -7.03
N ARG A 134 -29.43 33.24 -5.94
CA ARG A 134 -30.78 32.65 -6.00
C ARG A 134 -31.76 33.47 -6.86
N ALA A 135 -31.64 34.81 -6.83
CA ALA A 135 -32.47 35.70 -7.62
C ALA A 135 -32.28 35.57 -9.14
N ASP A 136 -31.14 35.03 -9.57
CA ASP A 136 -30.82 34.80 -10.99
C ASP A 136 -31.26 33.40 -11.46
N LEU A 137 -31.80 32.56 -10.56
CA LEU A 137 -32.25 31.20 -10.87
C LEU A 137 -33.75 31.17 -11.14
N GLY A 138 -34.15 30.46 -12.20
CA GLY A 138 -35.56 30.18 -12.47
C GLY A 138 -36.17 29.26 -11.42
N HIS A 139 -37.49 29.35 -11.23
CA HIS A 139 -38.23 28.58 -10.22
C HIS A 139 -38.02 27.06 -10.34
N GLU A 140 -37.91 26.53 -11.56
CA GLU A 140 -37.68 25.10 -11.77
C GLU A 140 -36.30 24.65 -11.31
N VAL A 141 -35.28 25.48 -11.52
CA VAL A 141 -33.91 25.20 -11.07
C VAL A 141 -33.81 25.24 -9.56
N VAL A 142 -34.47 26.22 -8.92
CA VAL A 142 -34.54 26.30 -7.46
C VAL A 142 -35.17 25.05 -6.88
N ARG A 143 -36.31 24.61 -7.42
CA ARG A 143 -36.98 23.38 -6.98
C ARG A 143 -36.12 22.14 -7.18
N ALA A 144 -35.44 22.00 -8.33
CA ALA A 144 -34.54 20.87 -8.57
C ALA A 144 -33.34 20.85 -7.60
N LEU A 145 -32.84 22.01 -7.17
CA LEU A 145 -31.81 22.11 -6.15
C LEU A 145 -32.33 21.73 -4.76
N GLU A 146 -33.55 22.13 -4.42
CA GLU A 146 -34.23 21.70 -3.18
C GLU A 146 -34.41 20.17 -3.17
N ASP A 147 -34.97 19.58 -4.24
CA ASP A 147 -35.12 18.13 -4.40
C ASP A 147 -33.76 17.39 -4.27
N TRP A 148 -32.69 17.97 -4.82
CA TRP A 148 -31.34 17.41 -4.71
C TRP A 148 -30.80 17.47 -3.28
N VAL A 149 -31.03 18.56 -2.56
CA VAL A 149 -30.61 18.69 -1.16
C VAL A 149 -31.34 17.67 -0.30
N ASP A 150 -32.66 17.53 -0.48
CA ASP A 150 -33.48 16.54 0.23
C ASP A 150 -32.96 15.11 -0.04
N PHE A 151 -32.70 14.77 -1.31
CA PHE A 151 -32.08 13.50 -1.67
C PHE A 151 -30.74 13.28 -0.96
N MET A 152 -29.88 14.30 -0.90
CA MET A 152 -28.58 14.21 -0.23
C MET A 152 -28.71 14.02 1.28
N GLU A 153 -29.71 14.64 1.92
CA GLU A 153 -29.98 14.49 3.36
C GLU A 153 -30.48 13.09 3.70
N GLU A 154 -31.40 12.55 2.88
CA GLU A 154 -31.90 11.19 3.03
C GLU A 154 -30.82 10.12 2.82
N ASN A 155 -29.82 10.40 1.98
CA ASN A 155 -28.79 9.45 1.55
C ASN A 155 -27.39 9.74 2.12
N VAL A 156 -27.29 10.55 3.18
CA VAL A 156 -26.03 11.06 3.74
C VAL A 156 -25.02 9.93 4.06
N GLU A 157 -25.48 8.79 4.57
CA GLU A 157 -24.61 7.66 4.93
C GLU A 157 -23.98 7.02 3.69
N ALA A 158 -24.80 6.72 2.67
CA ALA A 158 -24.34 6.15 1.41
C ALA A 158 -23.37 7.10 0.69
N LEU A 159 -23.69 8.39 0.69
CA LEU A 159 -22.84 9.43 0.11
C LEU A 159 -21.53 9.56 0.87
N TRP A 160 -21.54 9.49 2.20
CA TRP A 160 -20.32 9.47 3.01
C TRP A 160 -19.46 8.27 2.64
N HIS A 161 -20.01 7.06 2.61
CA HIS A 161 -19.26 5.87 2.21
C HIS A 161 -18.63 6.01 0.81
N ALA A 162 -19.33 6.62 -0.14
CA ALA A 162 -18.83 6.84 -1.49
C ALA A 162 -17.77 7.96 -1.62
N THR A 163 -17.82 9.00 -0.76
CA THR A 163 -17.08 10.25 -0.99
C THR A 163 -16.17 10.71 0.15
N HIS A 164 -16.17 10.06 1.32
CA HIS A 164 -15.37 10.51 2.46
C HIS A 164 -13.86 10.58 2.19
N TRP A 165 -13.36 9.85 1.19
CA TRP A 165 -11.97 9.92 0.72
C TRP A 165 -11.64 11.20 -0.08
N THR A 166 -12.64 11.87 -0.66
CA THR A 166 -12.47 13.09 -1.47
C THR A 166 -12.80 14.37 -0.70
N VAL A 167 -13.55 14.28 0.40
CA VAL A 167 -14.05 15.44 1.17
C VAL A 167 -13.12 15.82 2.34
N LEU A 168 -12.11 15.00 2.66
CA LEU A 168 -11.14 15.24 3.75
C LEU A 168 -9.79 15.83 3.27
N GLY A 169 -9.72 16.31 2.02
CA GLY A 169 -8.52 16.93 1.42
C GLY A 169 -8.44 18.43 1.62
#